data_AF-A0A272EMZ4-F1
#
_entry.id   AF-A0A272EMZ4-F1
#
_cell.length_a   1.000
_cell.length_b   1.000
_cell.length_c   1.000
_cell.angle_alpha   90.00
_cell.angle_beta   90.00
_cell.angle_gamma   90.00
#
_symmetry.space_group_name_H-M   'P 1'
#
loop_
_entity.id
_entity.type
_entity.pdbx_description
1 polymer ?
#
loop_
_entity_poly.entity_id
_entity_poly.type
_entity_poly.pdbx_seq_one_letter_code
_entity_poly.pdbx_strand_id
1 'polypeptide(L)'
;MNQAQGMMIFIGICSVCALLPWLPALRTLSRQATPPPPGNRLLGADVRVGMFRQMISEQFATLLALARDGGPLRGANEKGRPFIVLGFNNHLSEQLPPSARRLRSLVLATGHLDIPGELICDREIFAEGRINIAHNAIVKGALSHRDIALGARAHYPMGS
;
A
#
# COMPACT_ATOMS: atom_id res chain seq x y z
N MET A 1 -39.92 11.25 -57.57
CA MET A 1 -39.54 11.75 -56.23
C MET A 1 -39.56 13.27 -56.30
N ASN A 2 -40.48 13.94 -55.59
CA ASN A 2 -40.72 15.37 -55.77
C ASN A 2 -39.55 16.18 -55.19
N GLN A 3 -39.15 17.27 -55.84
CA GLN A 3 -38.08 18.17 -55.34
C GLN A 3 -38.29 18.58 -53.87
N ALA A 4 -39.56 18.79 -53.47
CA ALA A 4 -39.93 19.09 -52.09
C ALA A 4 -39.55 17.98 -51.09
N GLN A 5 -39.67 16.70 -51.48
CA GLN A 5 -39.24 15.57 -50.64
C GLN A 5 -37.72 15.51 -50.53
N GLY A 6 -37.00 15.82 -51.62
CA GLY A 6 -35.54 15.89 -51.61
C GLY A 6 -35.02 16.98 -50.66
N MET A 7 -35.63 18.18 -50.69
CA MET A 7 -35.26 19.27 -49.76
C MET A 7 -35.56 18.93 -48.30
N MET A 8 -36.69 18.31 -48.01
CA MET A 8 -37.06 17.93 -46.64
C MET A 8 -36.06 16.93 -46.03
N ILE A 9 -35.62 15.93 -46.82
CA ILE A 9 -34.60 14.95 -46.38
C ILE A 9 -33.25 15.65 -46.15
N PHE A 10 -32.85 16.54 -47.05
CA PHE A 10 -31.59 17.26 -46.92
C PHE A 10 -31.56 18.14 -45.66
N ILE A 11 -32.64 18.88 -45.38
CA ILE A 11 -32.76 19.71 -44.17
C ILE A 11 -32.75 18.83 -42.91
N GLY A 12 -33.41 17.66 -42.93
CA GLY A 12 -33.37 16.69 -41.83
C GLY A 12 -31.96 16.16 -41.54
N ILE A 13 -31.19 15.84 -42.59
CA ILE A 13 -29.81 15.36 -42.43
C ILE A 13 -28.90 16.49 -41.92
N CYS A 14 -29.00 17.70 -42.47
CA CYS A 14 -28.21 18.84 -42.04
C CYS A 14 -28.47 19.22 -40.57
N SER A 15 -29.73 19.16 -40.12
CA SER A 15 -30.08 19.47 -38.72
C SER A 15 -29.55 18.42 -37.73
N VAL A 16 -29.54 17.13 -38.09
CA VAL A 16 -28.91 16.08 -37.27
C VAL A 16 -27.38 16.23 -37.26
N CYS A 17 -26.76 16.52 -38.40
CA CYS A 17 -25.31 16.78 -38.49
C CYS A 17 -24.87 18.02 -37.70
N ALA A 18 -25.71 19.06 -37.62
CA ALA A 18 -25.42 20.26 -36.83
C ALA A 18 -25.46 19.99 -35.31
N LEU A 19 -26.25 19.01 -34.87
CA LEU A 19 -26.39 18.64 -33.45
C LEU A 19 -25.36 17.61 -32.98
N LEU A 20 -24.76 16.84 -33.90
CA LEU A 20 -23.70 15.87 -33.61
C LEU A 20 -22.51 16.41 -32.80
N PRO A 21 -21.96 17.62 -33.04
CA PRO A 21 -20.87 18.16 -32.23
C PRO A 21 -21.25 18.51 -30.78
N TRP A 22 -22.55 18.57 -30.44
CA TRP A 22 -23.04 18.87 -29.09
C TRP A 22 -23.33 17.62 -28.24
N LEU A 23 -23.40 16.44 -28.86
CA LEU A 23 -23.51 15.15 -28.16
C LEU A 23 -22.40 14.88 -27.12
N PRO A 24 -21.11 15.20 -27.36
CA PRO A 24 -20.08 15.02 -26.33
C PRO A 24 -20.29 15.94 -25.12
N ALA A 25 -20.82 17.16 -25.31
CA ALA A 25 -21.11 18.09 -24.21
C ALA A 25 -22.27 17.58 -23.33
N LEU A 26 -23.33 17.02 -23.92
CA LEU A 26 -24.42 16.41 -23.18
C LEU A 26 -23.99 15.18 -22.37
N ARG A 27 -23.00 14.41 -22.85
CA ARG A 27 -22.40 13.30 -22.08
C ARG A 27 -21.66 13.79 -20.83
N THR A 28 -21.14 15.02 -20.82
CA THR A 28 -20.46 15.55 -19.62
C THR A 28 -21.43 15.94 -18.50
N LEU A 29 -22.68 16.29 -18.82
CA LEU A 29 -23.73 16.59 -17.83
C LEU A 29 -24.27 15.31 -17.13
N SER A 30 -24.19 14.16 -17.81
CA SER A 30 -24.58 12.85 -17.27
C SER A 30 -23.44 12.14 -16.54
N ARG A 31 -22.21 12.69 -16.57
CA ARG A 31 -21.12 12.22 -15.71
C ARG A 31 -21.48 12.61 -14.28
N GLN A 32 -22.06 11.65 -13.54
CA GLN A 32 -22.04 11.69 -12.09
C GLN A 32 -20.62 12.11 -11.69
N ALA A 33 -20.55 13.24 -10.96
CA ALA A 33 -19.30 13.71 -10.38
C ALA A 33 -18.62 12.49 -9.78
N THR A 34 -17.51 12.09 -10.37
CA THR A 34 -16.71 11.00 -9.83
C THR A 34 -16.43 11.44 -8.41
N PRO A 35 -16.95 10.73 -7.37
CA PRO A 35 -16.69 11.15 -6.02
C PRO A 35 -15.17 11.29 -5.90
N PRO A 36 -14.67 12.39 -5.31
CA PRO A 36 -13.25 12.56 -5.13
C PRO A 36 -12.70 11.24 -4.57
N PRO A 37 -11.54 10.74 -5.07
CA PRO A 37 -10.95 9.52 -4.53
C PRO A 37 -10.99 9.67 -3.02
N PRO A 38 -11.52 8.70 -2.25
CA PRO A 38 -11.83 8.89 -0.83
C PRO A 38 -10.56 9.40 -0.17
N GLY A 39 -10.48 10.73 -0.02
CA GLY A 39 -9.35 11.39 0.56
C GLY A 39 -9.37 10.84 1.95
N ASN A 40 -8.33 10.06 2.30
CA ASN A 40 -8.13 9.39 3.58
C ASN A 40 -8.95 10.15 4.61
N ARG A 41 -10.19 9.69 4.87
CA ARG A 41 -10.95 10.23 6.00
C ARG A 41 -9.95 10.07 7.11
N LEU A 42 -9.59 11.18 7.74
CA LEU A 42 -8.61 11.23 8.81
C LEU A 42 -9.20 10.42 9.97
N LEU A 43 -9.27 9.09 9.80
CA LEU A 43 -9.48 8.11 10.83
C LEU A 43 -8.43 8.50 11.86
N GLY A 44 -8.88 8.79 13.08
CA GLY A 44 -7.96 9.10 14.18
C GLY A 44 -6.83 8.09 14.19
N ALA A 45 -5.62 8.52 14.56
CA ALA A 45 -4.46 7.64 14.60
C ALA A 45 -4.79 6.34 15.37
N ASP A 46 -5.57 6.46 16.44
CA ASP A 46 -6.05 5.35 17.26
C ASP A 46 -6.89 4.33 16.47
N VAL A 47 -7.79 4.79 15.62
CA VAL A 47 -8.63 3.89 14.79
C VAL A 47 -7.76 3.15 13.78
N ARG A 48 -6.78 3.83 13.16
CA ARG A 48 -5.85 3.18 12.22
C ARG A 48 -4.97 2.14 12.90
N VAL A 49 -4.47 2.46 14.10
CA VAL A 49 -3.69 1.53 14.93
C VAL A 49 -4.55 0.32 15.31
N GLY A 50 -5.79 0.55 15.74
CA GLY A 50 -6.75 -0.51 16.07
C GLY A 50 -7.01 -1.45 14.89
N MET A 51 -7.32 -0.89 13.71
CA MET A 51 -7.53 -1.67 12.48
C MET A 51 -6.27 -2.44 12.06
N PHE A 52 -5.10 -1.82 12.15
CA PHE A 52 -3.84 -2.50 11.82
C PHE A 52 -3.57 -3.65 12.79
N ARG A 53 -3.75 -3.43 14.10
CA ARG A 53 -3.58 -4.46 15.12
C ARG A 53 -4.55 -5.62 14.92
N GLN A 54 -5.82 -5.32 14.64
CA GLN A 54 -6.83 -6.35 14.32
C GLN A 54 -6.41 -7.17 13.10
N MET A 55 -5.95 -6.52 12.04
CA MET A 55 -5.48 -7.21 10.83
C MET A 55 -4.26 -8.12 11.11
N ILE A 56 -3.32 -7.70 11.97
CA ILE A 56 -2.21 -8.57 12.40
C ILE A 56 -2.74 -9.80 13.14
N SER A 57 -3.63 -9.61 14.11
CA SER A 57 -4.21 -10.71 14.89
C SER A 57 -5.00 -11.70 14.04
N GLU A 58 -5.76 -11.23 13.06
CA GLU A 58 -6.62 -12.09 12.23
C GLU A 58 -5.86 -12.79 11.11
N GLN A 59 -4.96 -12.08 10.41
CA GLN A 59 -4.33 -12.60 9.19
C GLN A 59 -2.94 -13.18 9.41
N PHE A 60 -2.23 -12.71 10.45
CA PHE A 60 -0.81 -12.98 10.61
C PHE A 60 -0.45 -13.70 11.91
N ALA A 61 -1.39 -13.92 12.84
CA ALA A 61 -1.11 -14.64 14.09
C ALA A 61 -0.52 -16.04 13.83
N THR A 62 -1.13 -16.81 12.93
CA THR A 62 -0.62 -18.14 12.56
C THR A 62 0.77 -18.07 11.90
N LEU A 63 0.98 -17.08 11.03
CA LEU A 63 2.28 -16.90 10.36
C LEU A 63 3.38 -16.46 11.33
N LEU A 64 3.05 -15.63 12.32
CA LEU A 64 3.95 -15.25 13.40
C LEU A 64 4.30 -16.47 14.26
N ALA A 65 3.33 -17.31 14.61
CA ALA A 65 3.60 -18.55 15.32
C ALA A 65 4.52 -19.49 14.52
N LEU A 66 4.26 -19.66 13.23
CA LEU A 66 5.11 -20.50 12.35
C LEU A 66 6.52 -19.92 12.19
N ALA A 67 6.67 -18.61 12.03
CA ALA A 67 7.98 -17.98 11.86
C ALA A 67 8.84 -18.04 13.13
N ARG A 68 8.21 -18.18 14.31
CA ARG A 68 8.89 -18.36 15.59
C ARG A 68 9.75 -19.63 15.61
N ASP A 69 9.24 -20.71 15.03
CA ASP A 69 9.89 -22.04 15.09
C ASP A 69 10.53 -22.44 13.75
N GLY A 70 10.03 -21.93 12.62
CA GLY A 70 10.38 -22.37 11.27
C GLY A 70 11.25 -21.42 10.45
N GLY A 71 11.66 -20.27 10.99
CA GLY A 71 12.47 -19.28 10.29
C GLY A 71 11.66 -18.24 9.51
N PRO A 72 12.30 -17.44 8.63
CA PRO A 72 11.65 -16.29 8.02
C PRO A 72 10.70 -16.73 6.90
N LEU A 73 9.47 -16.21 6.92
CA LEU A 73 8.43 -16.51 5.93
C LEU A 73 8.25 -15.34 4.97
N ARG A 74 8.00 -15.65 3.70
CA ARG A 74 7.69 -14.66 2.67
C ARG A 74 6.46 -15.11 1.90
N GLY A 75 5.65 -14.14 1.50
CA GLY A 75 4.47 -14.43 0.69
C GLY A 75 3.78 -13.17 0.25
N ALA A 76 2.56 -13.34 -0.22
CA ALA A 76 1.64 -12.27 -0.51
C ALA A 76 0.31 -12.56 0.19
N ASN A 77 -0.33 -11.53 0.74
CA ASN A 77 -1.65 -11.68 1.32
C ASN A 77 -2.72 -11.85 0.23
N GLU A 78 -3.98 -12.03 0.62
CA GLU A 78 -5.13 -12.19 -0.29
C GLU A 78 -5.27 -11.07 -1.33
N LYS A 79 -4.75 -9.88 -1.04
CA LYS A 79 -4.76 -8.70 -1.92
C LYS A 79 -3.48 -8.60 -2.78
N GLY A 80 -2.67 -9.65 -2.84
CA GLY A 80 -1.40 -9.69 -3.56
C GLY A 80 -0.31 -8.80 -2.94
N ARG A 81 -0.46 -8.36 -1.69
CA ARG A 81 0.51 -7.47 -1.04
C ARG A 81 1.64 -8.29 -0.45
N PRO A 82 2.89 -8.04 -0.83
CA PRO A 82 4.01 -8.83 -0.33
C PRO A 82 4.22 -8.58 1.16
N PHE A 83 4.60 -9.63 1.89
CA PHE A 83 4.95 -9.57 3.30
C PHE A 83 6.19 -10.41 3.60
N ILE A 84 6.86 -10.05 4.70
CA ILE A 84 7.98 -10.77 5.29
C ILE A 84 7.65 -10.94 6.78
N VAL A 85 7.71 -12.17 7.28
CA VAL A 85 7.55 -12.48 8.71
C VAL A 85 8.87 -13.01 9.25
N LEU A 86 9.36 -12.41 10.33
CA LEU A 86 10.64 -12.72 10.95
C LEU A 86 10.44 -13.42 12.30
N GLY A 87 11.18 -14.52 12.49
CA GLY A 87 11.35 -15.19 13.78
C GLY A 87 12.18 -14.37 14.77
N PHE A 88 12.33 -14.87 16.00
CA PHE A 88 13.01 -14.14 17.08
C PHE A 88 14.47 -13.77 16.80
N ASN A 89 15.16 -14.62 16.04
CA ASN A 89 16.61 -14.49 15.77
C ASN A 89 16.91 -14.06 14.34
N ASN A 90 15.90 -13.63 13.57
CA ASN A 90 16.07 -13.30 12.17
C ASN A 90 16.14 -11.79 11.99
N HIS A 91 17.20 -11.32 11.34
CA HIS A 91 17.38 -9.91 11.07
C HIS A 91 16.83 -9.53 9.70
N LEU A 92 16.20 -8.35 9.59
CA LEU A 92 15.67 -7.86 8.32
C LEU A 92 16.79 -7.70 7.27
N SER A 93 17.99 -7.30 7.69
CA SER A 93 19.17 -7.15 6.84
C SER A 93 19.54 -8.43 6.08
N GLU A 94 19.39 -9.60 6.70
CA GLU A 94 19.66 -10.89 6.06
C GLU A 94 18.61 -11.25 5.02
N GLN A 95 17.42 -10.66 5.14
CA GLN A 95 16.32 -10.88 4.22
C GLN A 95 16.33 -9.91 3.03
N LEU A 96 17.25 -8.94 3.02
CA LEU A 96 17.33 -7.93 1.97
C LEU A 96 18.57 -8.16 1.10
N PRO A 97 18.47 -7.97 -0.23
CA PRO A 97 19.66 -7.86 -1.06
C PRO A 97 20.54 -6.69 -0.57
N PRO A 98 21.87 -6.78 -0.66
CA PRO A 98 22.78 -5.74 -0.17
C PRO A 98 22.54 -4.35 -0.79
N SER A 99 21.97 -4.29 -1.99
CA SER A 99 21.65 -3.06 -2.72
C SER A 99 20.21 -2.56 -2.50
N ALA A 100 19.43 -3.22 -1.64
CA ALA A 100 18.03 -2.86 -1.43
C ALA A 100 17.88 -1.56 -0.64
N ARG A 101 17.51 -0.48 -1.34
CA ARG A 101 17.20 0.81 -0.72
C ARG A 101 15.73 1.00 -0.39
N ARG A 102 14.85 0.15 -0.94
CA ARG A 102 13.40 0.33 -0.82
C ARG A 102 12.71 -1.00 -0.65
N LEU A 103 11.88 -1.11 0.39
CA LEU A 103 11.10 -2.28 0.73
C LEU A 103 9.61 -1.99 0.56
N ARG A 104 8.99 -2.73 -0.36
CA ARG A 104 7.55 -2.66 -0.66
C ARG A 104 6.73 -3.71 0.09
N SER A 105 7.35 -4.48 0.97
CA SER A 105 6.72 -5.56 1.74
C SER A 105 6.27 -5.07 3.12
N LEU A 106 5.17 -5.62 3.61
CA LEU A 106 4.79 -5.52 5.02
C LEU A 106 5.81 -6.33 5.83
N VAL A 107 6.39 -5.76 6.88
CA VAL A 107 7.38 -6.46 7.72
C VAL A 107 6.78 -6.74 9.08
N LEU A 108 6.78 -8.01 9.49
CA LEU A 108 6.26 -8.47 10.76
C LEU A 108 7.37 -9.22 11.49
N ALA A 109 7.57 -8.96 12.78
CA ALA A 109 8.56 -9.66 13.59
C ALA A 109 7.96 -10.19 14.88
N THR A 110 8.24 -11.45 15.20
CA THR A 110 7.91 -12.07 16.49
C THR A 110 8.82 -11.61 17.63
N GLY A 111 9.97 -11.03 17.29
CA GLY A 111 10.96 -10.56 18.25
C GLY A 111 11.29 -9.08 18.06
N HIS A 112 12.56 -8.76 18.27
CA HIS A 112 13.10 -7.43 18.01
C HIS A 112 13.26 -7.20 16.50
N LEU A 113 12.99 -5.98 16.05
CA LEU A 113 13.12 -5.60 14.65
C LEU A 113 14.07 -4.42 14.50
N ASP A 114 15.18 -4.64 13.81
CA ASP A 114 16.12 -3.61 13.44
C ASP A 114 15.91 -3.21 11.97
N ILE A 115 15.57 -1.95 11.72
CA ILE A 115 15.45 -1.38 10.38
C ILE A 115 16.79 -0.75 10.01
N PRO A 116 17.48 -1.26 8.96
CA PRO A 116 18.79 -0.77 8.57
C PRO A 116 18.71 0.68 8.05
N GLY A 117 19.82 1.39 8.15
CA GLY A 117 19.93 2.77 7.68
C GLY A 117 19.72 2.86 6.17
N GLU A 118 19.24 4.02 5.72
CA GLU A 118 18.96 4.33 4.31
C GLU A 118 17.83 3.48 3.66
N LEU A 119 17.21 2.56 4.41
CA LEU A 119 16.10 1.77 3.90
C LEU A 119 14.78 2.56 3.95
N ILE A 120 14.06 2.55 2.82
CA ILE A 120 12.72 3.12 2.71
C ILE A 120 11.69 2.00 2.76
N CYS A 121 10.94 1.92 3.87
CA CYS A 121 9.82 1.01 4.05
C CYS A 121 8.52 1.69 3.63
N ASP A 122 8.03 1.35 2.43
CA ASP A 122 6.79 1.91 1.85
C ASP A 122 5.52 1.41 2.54
N ARG A 123 5.63 0.36 3.35
CA ARG A 123 4.52 -0.25 4.09
C ARG A 123 4.77 -0.17 5.59
N GLU A 124 3.69 -0.40 6.33
CA GLU A 124 3.72 -0.46 7.78
C GLU A 124 4.61 -1.62 8.25
N ILE A 125 5.25 -1.45 9.41
CA ILE A 125 6.03 -2.49 10.08
C ILE A 125 5.44 -2.81 11.45
N PHE A 126 5.59 -4.06 11.86
CA PHE A 126 5.13 -4.54 13.15
C PHE A 126 6.19 -5.40 13.83
N ALA A 127 6.33 -5.26 15.15
CA ALA A 127 7.12 -6.17 15.96
C ALA A 127 6.45 -6.43 17.32
N GLU A 128 6.46 -7.68 17.79
CA GLU A 128 6.09 -8.00 19.17
C GLU A 128 7.13 -7.48 20.17
N GLY A 129 8.40 -7.40 19.75
CA GLY A 129 9.49 -6.80 20.51
C GLY A 129 9.76 -5.35 20.15
N ARG A 130 10.86 -4.81 20.68
CA ARG A 130 11.33 -3.44 20.37
C ARG A 130 11.60 -3.25 18.87
N ILE A 131 11.35 -2.06 18.36
CA ILE A 131 11.74 -1.66 17.00
C ILE A 131 12.86 -0.63 17.09
N ASN A 132 14.00 -0.89 16.45
CA ASN A 132 15.07 0.08 16.29
C ASN A 132 15.09 0.56 14.84
N ILE A 133 14.88 1.85 14.63
CA ILE A 133 14.93 2.49 13.31
C ILE A 133 16.25 3.24 13.21
N ALA A 134 17.11 2.82 12.28
CA ALA A 134 18.40 3.46 12.08
C ALA A 134 18.29 4.87 11.52
N HIS A 135 19.41 5.60 11.64
CA HIS A 135 19.56 6.89 10.98
C HIS A 135 19.27 6.79 9.47
N ASN A 136 18.60 7.81 8.94
CA ASN A 136 18.22 7.92 7.53
C ASN A 136 17.28 6.84 6.98
N ALA A 137 16.76 5.94 7.84
CA ALA A 137 15.69 5.04 7.45
C ALA A 137 14.36 5.82 7.40
N ILE A 138 13.51 5.50 6.42
CA ILE A 138 12.19 6.09 6.26
C ILE A 138 11.16 4.98 6.42
N VAL A 139 10.28 5.09 7.41
CA VAL A 139 9.23 4.11 7.68
C VAL A 139 7.88 4.79 7.61
N LYS A 140 6.97 4.26 6.77
CA LYS A 140 5.61 4.81 6.62
C LYS A 140 4.82 4.78 7.93
N GLY A 141 4.96 3.72 8.71
CA GLY A 141 4.35 3.55 10.02
C GLY A 141 4.95 2.35 10.74
N ALA A 142 5.12 2.46 12.04
CA ALA A 142 5.66 1.40 12.89
C ALA A 142 4.71 1.16 14.06
N LEU A 143 4.45 -0.11 14.35
CA LEU A 143 3.71 -0.54 15.54
C LEU A 143 4.55 -1.55 16.30
N SER A 144 4.77 -1.30 17.59
CA SER A 144 5.43 -2.24 18.49
C SER A 144 4.53 -2.51 19.70
N HIS A 145 4.64 -3.70 20.29
CA HIS A 145 4.13 -3.95 21.64
C HIS A 145 5.07 -3.45 22.75
N ARG A 146 6.29 -3.05 22.40
CA ARG A 146 7.29 -2.46 23.28
C ARG A 146 7.69 -1.08 22.73
N ASP A 147 8.93 -0.68 22.99
CA ASP A 147 9.45 0.62 22.59
C ASP A 147 9.84 0.67 21.12
N ILE A 148 9.77 1.88 20.57
CA ILE A 148 10.29 2.23 19.24
C ILE A 148 11.41 3.25 19.44
N ALA A 149 12.64 2.87 19.12
CA ALA A 149 13.80 3.76 19.15
C ALA A 149 14.09 4.30 17.76
N LEU A 150 14.25 5.61 17.64
CA LEU A 150 14.59 6.31 16.39
C LEU A 150 16.03 6.79 16.45
N GLY A 151 16.76 6.71 15.32
CA GLY A 151 18.18 7.07 15.28
C GLY A 151 19.06 6.08 16.05
N ALA A 152 18.62 4.84 16.26
CA ALA A 152 19.44 3.82 16.90
C ALA A 152 20.50 3.30 15.92
N ARG A 153 21.58 2.69 16.42
CA ARG A 153 22.44 1.85 15.56
C ARG A 153 21.69 0.54 15.30
N ALA A 154 21.12 0.36 14.10
CA ALA A 154 20.60 -0.95 13.69
C ALA A 154 21.76 -1.95 13.52
N HIS A 155 21.50 -3.22 13.82
CA HIS A 155 22.47 -4.28 13.61
C HIS A 155 22.77 -4.40 12.11
N TYR A 156 24.02 -4.15 11.72
CA TYR A 156 24.52 -4.47 10.39
C TYR A 156 25.30 -5.78 10.46
N PRO A 157 25.00 -6.78 9.63
CA PRO A 157 25.93 -7.87 9.44
C PRO A 157 27.18 -7.28 8.77
N MET A 158 28.25 -7.16 9.54
CA MET A 158 29.58 -6.85 9.00
C MET A 158 29.95 -8.01 8.07
N GLY A 159 30.12 -7.71 6.78
CA GLY A 159 30.68 -8.67 5.84
C GLY A 159 32.09 -9.06 6.29
N SER A 160 32.26 -10.35 6.59
CA SER A 160 33.55 -11.00 6.79
C SER A 160 34.25 -11.21 5.46
#